data_AF-A0A1F6HAT3-F1
#
_entry.id   AF-A0A1F6HAT3-F1
#
_cell.length_a   1.000
_cell.length_b   1.000
_cell.length_c   1.000
_cell.angle_alpha   90.00
_cell.angle_beta   90.00
_cell.angle_gamma   90.00
#
_symmetry.space_group_name_H-M   'P 1'
#
loop_
_entity.id
_entity.type
_entity.pdbx_description
1 polymer ?
#
loop_
_entity_poly.entity_id
_entity_poly.type
_entity_poly.pdbx_seq_one_letter_code
_entity_poly.pdbx_strand_id
1 'polypeptide(L)'
;MAKPFNICKICGAKKLVNFAGLCKKCNNTVAGLKIAENAFEKNQQMLTEMKAHQSEELKEKQALEEMDELTSEQKKRLLELSPGINTIAELDKQVKKTDEETKEEKPNKK
;
A
#
# COMPACT_ATOMS: atom_id res chain seq x y z
N MET A 1 -1.51 -8.70 -46.87
CA MET A 1 -0.34 -8.01 -46.29
C MET A 1 0.77 -9.03 -46.11
N ALA A 2 1.85 -8.93 -46.90
CA ALA A 2 2.98 -9.86 -46.79
C ALA A 2 3.71 -9.60 -45.47
N LYS A 3 3.83 -10.62 -44.60
CA LYS A 3 4.62 -10.53 -43.37
C LYS A 3 6.04 -10.06 -43.74
N PRO A 4 6.60 -9.04 -43.06
CA PRO A 4 7.92 -8.52 -43.41
C PRO A 4 8.90 -9.69 -43.35
N PHE A 5 9.68 -9.84 -44.42
CA PHE A 5 10.59 -10.95 -44.62
C PHE A 5 11.35 -11.25 -43.34
N ASN A 6 11.13 -12.44 -42.82
CA ASN A 6 11.82 -12.98 -41.65
C ASN A 6 13.30 -13.16 -42.01
N ILE A 7 14.09 -12.11 -41.84
CA ILE A 7 15.52 -12.03 -42.18
C ILE A 7 16.35 -12.14 -40.91
N CYS A 8 17.40 -12.95 -40.96
CA CYS A 8 18.32 -13.13 -39.85
C CYS A 8 19.02 -11.81 -39.52
N LYS A 9 18.90 -11.36 -38.28
CA LYS A 9 19.51 -10.10 -37.80
C LYS A 9 21.04 -10.08 -37.86
N ILE A 10 21.68 -11.25 -37.92
CA ILE A 10 23.14 -11.38 -37.97
C ILE A 10 23.65 -11.52 -39.40
N CYS A 11 23.05 -12.40 -40.20
CA CYS A 11 23.61 -12.80 -41.50
C CYS A 11 22.69 -12.56 -42.70
N GLY A 12 21.51 -11.95 -42.51
CA GLY A 12 20.59 -11.64 -43.62
C GLY A 12 19.85 -12.85 -44.22
N ALA A 13 20.00 -14.05 -43.65
CA ALA A 13 19.33 -15.25 -44.16
C ALA A 13 17.80 -15.18 -43.98
N LYS A 14 17.03 -15.48 -45.03
CA LYS A 14 15.55 -15.44 -45.05
C LYS A 14 14.83 -16.58 -44.32
N LYS A 15 15.59 -17.53 -43.75
CA LYS A 15 15.04 -18.69 -43.02
C LYS A 15 15.38 -18.55 -41.54
N LEU A 16 14.43 -18.01 -40.78
CA LEU A 16 14.50 -17.94 -39.33
C LEU A 16 14.02 -19.24 -38.70
N VAL A 17 14.58 -19.58 -37.53
CA VAL A 17 14.20 -20.77 -36.75
C VAL A 17 13.65 -20.42 -35.38
N ASN A 18 13.72 -19.15 -34.97
CA ASN A 18 13.25 -18.70 -33.66
C ASN A 18 12.62 -17.29 -33.74
N PHE A 19 11.90 -16.92 -32.69
CA PHE A 19 11.31 -15.59 -32.53
C PHE A 19 12.35 -14.48 -32.31
N ALA A 20 13.58 -14.84 -31.94
CA ALA A 20 14.67 -13.87 -31.76
C ALA A 20 15.14 -13.24 -33.09
N GLY A 21 14.74 -13.80 -34.23
CA GLY A 21 15.16 -13.29 -35.53
C GLY A 21 16.45 -13.93 -36.04
N LEU A 22 16.77 -15.16 -35.64
CA LEU A 22 18.01 -15.86 -36.03
C LEU A 22 17.75 -17.05 -36.95
N CYS A 23 18.65 -17.28 -37.90
CA CYS A 23 18.66 -18.48 -38.74
C CYS A 23 19.33 -19.65 -38.01
N LYS A 24 19.14 -20.88 -38.52
CA LYS A 24 19.71 -22.11 -37.94
C LYS A 24 21.22 -22.01 -37.68
N LYS A 25 21.97 -21.42 -38.61
CA LYS A 25 23.43 -21.25 -38.47
C LYS A 25 23.75 -20.30 -37.33
N CYS A 26 23.19 -19.10 -37.34
CA CYS A 26 23.48 -18.07 -36.34
C CYS A 26 22.96 -18.43 -34.94
N ASN A 27 21.83 -19.13 -34.86
CA ASN A 27 21.31 -19.64 -33.59
C ASN A 27 22.27 -20.65 -32.93
N ASN A 28 22.97 -21.45 -33.74
CA ASN A 28 23.90 -22.47 -33.24
C ASN A 28 25.34 -21.93 -33.06
N THR A 29 25.61 -20.69 -33.46
CA THR A 29 26.92 -20.06 -33.26
C THR A 29 27.03 -19.41 -31.88
N VAL A 30 28.27 -19.19 -31.42
CA VAL A 30 28.58 -18.46 -30.19
C VAL A 30 27.86 -17.10 -30.10
N ALA A 31 27.60 -16.43 -31.24
CA ALA A 31 26.82 -15.20 -31.28
C ALA A 31 25.36 -15.40 -30.85
N GLY A 32 24.73 -16.54 -31.20
CA GLY A 32 23.39 -16.90 -30.75
C GLY A 32 23.33 -17.20 -29.25
N LEU A 33 24.36 -17.87 -28.71
CA LEU A 33 24.50 -18.13 -27.28
C LEU A 33 24.64 -16.83 -26.48
N LYS A 34 25.52 -15.91 -26.91
CA LYS A 34 25.69 -14.59 -26.26
C LYS A 34 24.40 -13.75 -26.23
N ILE A 35 23.59 -13.82 -27.27
CA ILE A 35 22.30 -13.11 -27.30
C ILE A 35 21.32 -13.72 -26.28
N ALA A 36 21.31 -15.04 -26.14
CA ALA A 36 20.48 -15.73 -25.15
C ALA A 36 20.93 -15.42 -23.72
N GLU A 37 22.24 -15.41 -23.46
CA GLU A 37 22.83 -15.04 -22.16
C GLU A 37 22.48 -13.60 -21.78
N ASN A 38 22.69 -12.63 -22.67
CA ASN A 38 22.33 -11.23 -22.43
C ASN A 38 20.83 -11.03 -22.14
N ALA A 39 19.96 -11.79 -22.83
CA ALA A 39 18.52 -11.74 -22.58
C ALA A 39 18.16 -12.35 -21.22
N PHE A 40 18.84 -13.43 -20.84
CA PHE A 40 18.67 -14.06 -19.53
C PHE A 40 19.13 -13.13 -18.39
N GLU A 41 20.28 -12.49 -18.52
CA GLU A 41 20.80 -11.54 -17.53
C GLU A 41 19.84 -10.36 -17.32
N LYS A 42 19.32 -9.77 -18.40
CA LYS A 42 18.31 -8.68 -18.30
C LYS A 42 17.04 -9.12 -17.61
N ASN A 43 16.55 -10.33 -17.91
CA ASN A 43 15.37 -10.87 -17.24
C ASN A 43 15.64 -11.14 -15.75
N GLN A 44 16.85 -11.58 -15.41
CA GLN A 44 17.24 -11.78 -14.02
C GLN A 44 17.32 -10.44 -13.26
N GLN A 45 17.91 -9.41 -13.86
CA GLN A 45 17.96 -8.05 -13.28
C GLN A 45 16.56 -7.49 -13.03
N MET A 46 15.67 -7.57 -14.02
CA MET A 46 14.28 -7.13 -13.86
C MET A 46 13.56 -7.90 -12.74
N LEU A 47 13.79 -9.21 -12.64
CA LEU A 47 13.20 -10.02 -11.56
C LEU A 47 13.73 -9.62 -10.18
N THR A 48 15.01 -9.27 -10.07
CA THR A 48 15.60 -8.79 -8.81
C THR A 48 15.07 -7.42 -8.40
N GLU A 49 14.93 -6.50 -9.36
CA GLU A 49 14.37 -5.16 -9.11
C GLU A 49 12.90 -5.26 -8.68
N MET A 50 12.11 -6.10 -9.36
CA MET A 50 10.71 -6.32 -9.00
C MET A 50 10.55 -6.90 -7.59
N LYS A 51 11.42 -7.85 -7.21
CA LYS A 51 11.44 -8.40 -5.85
C LYS A 51 11.85 -7.37 -4.81
N ALA A 52 12.83 -6.51 -5.12
CA ALA A 52 13.26 -5.44 -4.22
C ALA A 52 12.11 -4.45 -3.97
N HIS A 53 11.48 -3.95 -5.03
CA HIS A 53 10.34 -3.03 -4.93
C HIS A 53 9.16 -3.66 -4.19
N GLN A 54 8.84 -4.93 -4.46
CA GLN A 54 7.77 -5.62 -3.75
C GLN A 54 8.07 -5.76 -2.26
N SER A 55 9.34 -5.98 -1.89
CA SER A 55 9.73 -6.06 -0.47
C SER A 55 9.65 -4.73 0.25
N GLU A 56 9.93 -3.62 -0.43
CA GLU A 56 9.81 -2.28 0.13
C GLU A 56 8.33 -1.88 0.31
N GLU A 57 7.49 -2.12 -0.70
CA GLU A 57 6.04 -1.86 -0.59
C GLU A 57 5.41 -2.66 0.55
N LEU A 58 5.85 -3.90 0.77
CA LEU A 58 5.34 -4.75 1.86
C LEU A 58 5.74 -4.19 3.23
N LYS A 59 6.97 -3.68 3.37
CA LYS A 59 7.43 -3.01 4.59
C LYS A 59 6.69 -1.71 4.85
N GLU A 60 6.41 -0.93 3.81
CA GLU A 60 5.63 0.31 3.93
C GLU A 60 4.19 0.02 4.38
N LYS A 61 3.54 -1.00 3.80
CA LYS A 61 2.21 -1.46 4.26
C LYS A 61 2.22 -1.93 5.71
N GLN A 62 3.21 -2.73 6.10
CA GLN A 62 3.34 -3.20 7.49
C GLN A 62 3.52 -2.02 8.46
N ALA A 63 4.33 -1.02 8.11
CA ALA A 63 4.50 0.16 8.93
C ALA A 63 3.20 0.99 9.06
N LEU A 64 2.40 1.06 7.99
CA LEU A 64 1.11 1.74 8.02
C LEU A 64 0.08 1.02 8.91
N GLU A 65 0.02 -0.31 8.81
CA GLU A 65 -0.84 -1.15 9.66
C GLU A 65 -0.48 -1.01 11.15
N GLU A 66 0.81 -0.99 11.48
CA GLU A 66 1.28 -0.81 12.87
C GLU A 66 0.90 0.58 13.43
N MET A 67 0.96 1.63 12.62
CA MET A 67 0.54 2.98 13.02
C MET A 67 -0.98 3.09 13.25
N ASP A 68 -1.79 2.40 12.46
CA ASP A 68 -3.24 2.35 12.63
C ASP A 68 -3.63 1.57 13.91
N GLU A 69 -2.91 0.49 14.22
CA GLU A 69 -3.08 -0.26 15.48
C GLU A 69 -2.73 0.61 16.69
N LEU A 70 -1.59 1.29 16.67
CA LEU A 70 -1.18 2.22 17.75
C LEU A 70 -2.20 3.34 17.95
N THR A 71 -2.73 3.89 16.86
CA THR A 71 -3.77 4.94 16.92
C THR A 71 -5.07 4.41 17.55
N SER A 72 -5.44 3.17 17.23
CA SER A 72 -6.61 2.50 17.81
C SER A 72 -6.42 2.23 19.30
N GLU A 73 -5.23 1.80 19.71
CA GLU A 73 -4.90 1.57 21.12
C GLU A 73 -4.89 2.88 21.93
N GLN A 74 -4.35 3.97 21.36
CA GLN A 74 -4.42 5.30 21.98
C GLN A 74 -5.86 5.75 22.21
N LYS A 75 -6.75 5.58 21.22
CA LYS A 75 -8.18 5.89 21.36
C LYS A 75 -8.84 5.06 22.47
N LYS A 76 -8.52 3.77 22.55
CA LYS A 76 -9.04 2.87 23.59
C LYS A 76 -8.60 3.32 24.99
N ARG A 77 -7.32 3.63 25.17
CA ARG A 77 -6.80 4.17 26.45
C ARG A 77 -7.44 5.51 26.82
N LEU A 78 -7.69 6.37 25.83
CA LEU A 78 -8.37 7.65 26.06
C LEU A 78 -9.80 7.44 26.59
N LEU A 79 -10.53 6.46 26.04
CA LEU A 79 -11.87 6.07 26.50
C LEU A 79 -11.85 5.47 27.92
N GLU A 80 -10.85 4.64 28.23
CA GLU A 80 -10.67 4.03 29.56
C GLU A 80 -10.29 5.07 30.64
N LEU A 81 -9.55 6.12 30.26
CA LEU A 81 -9.18 7.23 31.13
C LEU A 81 -10.30 8.28 31.30
N SER A 82 -11.41 8.18 30.56
CA SER A 82 -12.59 9.05 30.70
C SER A 82 -13.81 8.37 31.33
N PRO A 83 -13.75 7.78 32.54
CA PRO A 83 -14.96 7.41 33.28
C PRO A 83 -15.58 8.68 33.88
N GLY A 84 -16.24 9.51 33.06
CA GLY A 84 -16.85 10.74 33.61
C GLY A 84 -17.50 11.75 32.65
N ILE A 85 -17.54 11.53 31.34
CA ILE A 85 -18.23 12.50 30.47
C ILE A 85 -19.76 12.32 30.52
N ASN A 86 -20.25 11.12 30.84
CA ASN A 86 -21.70 10.89 31.01
C ASN A 86 -22.27 11.56 32.28
N THR A 87 -21.45 11.82 33.31
CA THR A 87 -21.92 12.47 34.54
C THR A 87 -22.00 13.99 34.43
N ILE A 88 -21.22 14.63 33.54
CA ILE A 88 -21.32 16.08 33.31
C ILE A 88 -22.66 16.45 32.66
N ALA A 89 -23.16 15.62 31.74
CA ALA A 89 -24.47 15.80 31.12
C ALA A 89 -25.64 15.55 32.11
N GLU A 90 -25.46 14.69 33.11
CA GLU A 90 -26.45 14.48 34.18
C GLU A 90 -26.40 15.55 35.27
N LEU A 91 -25.23 16.14 35.54
CA LEU A 91 -25.06 17.25 36.49
C LEU A 91 -25.69 18.55 35.97
N ASP A 92 -25.61 18.85 34.66
CA ASP A 92 -26.25 20.05 34.07
C ASP A 92 -27.80 19.99 34.13
N LYS A 93 -28.38 18.79 34.24
CA LYS A 93 -29.82 18.59 34.46
C LYS A 93 -30.24 18.75 35.93
N GLN A 94 -29.37 18.51 36.90
CA GLN A 94 -29.67 18.73 38.32
C GLN A 94 -29.54 20.20 38.72
N VAL A 95 -28.57 20.94 38.17
CA VAL A 95 -28.39 22.38 38.45
C VAL A 95 -29.62 23.20 38.01
N LYS A 96 -30.24 22.87 36.87
CA LYS A 96 -31.46 23.54 36.37
C LYS A 96 -32.73 23.26 37.19
N LYS A 97 -32.74 22.27 38.10
CA LYS A 97 -33.90 22.00 38.98
C LYS A 97 -33.86 22.79 40.29
N THR A 98 -32.68 23.22 40.74
CA THR A 98 -32.51 23.92 42.02
C THR A 98 -32.76 25.43 41.96
N ASP A 99 -32.81 26.03 40.76
CA ASP A 99 -33.01 27.48 40.60
C ASP A 99 -34.49 27.92 40.61
N GLU A 100 -35.46 27.01 40.54
CA GLU A 100 -36.91 27.36 40.62
C GLU A 100 -37.50 27.28 42.04
N GLU A 101 -36.93 26.53 42.98
CA GLU A 101 -37.50 26.37 44.34
C GLU A 101 -37.03 27.42 45.37
N THR A 102 -36.18 28.39 45.00
CA THR A 102 -35.66 29.40 45.95
C THR A 102 -36.21 30.81 45.72
N LYS A 103 -37.45 30.95 45.23
CA LYS A 103 -38.14 32.26 45.11
C LYS A 103 -39.46 32.41 45.87
N GLU A 104 -39.95 31.38 46.55
CA GLU A 104 -41.15 31.49 47.40
C GLU A 104 -40.88 31.10 48.86
N GLU A 105 -39.92 31.73 49.52
CA GLU A 105 -40.00 31.83 50.98
C GLU A 105 -39.78 33.27 51.45
N LYS A 106 -40.93 33.93 51.69
CA LYS A 106 -41.06 35.23 52.36
C LYS A 106 -40.20 35.27 53.63
N PRO A 107 -39.75 36.47 54.04
CA PRO A 107 -39.82 36.83 55.44
C PRO A 107 -40.82 37.97 55.64
N ASN A 108 -41.89 37.62 56.34
CA ASN A 108 -42.75 38.55 57.07
C ASN A 108 -42.00 39.00 58.34
N LYS A 109 -42.01 40.30 58.65
CA LYS A 109 -41.83 40.97 59.98
C LYS A 109 -41.45 42.44 59.71
N LYS A 110 -41.96 43.46 60.40
CA LYS A 110 -42.90 43.58 61.52
C LYS A 110 -43.28 45.06 61.58
#